data_AF-A0A1M6LQ12-F1
#
_entry.id   AF-A0A1M6LQ12-F1
#
_cell.length_a   1.000
_cell.length_b   1.000
_cell.length_c   1.000
_cell.angle_alpha   90.00
_cell.angle_beta   90.00
_cell.angle_gamma   90.00
#
_symmetry.space_group_name_H-M   'P 1'
#
loop_
_entity.id
_entity.type
_entity.pdbx_description
1 polymer ?
#
loop_
_entity_poly.entity_id
_entity_poly.type
_entity_poly.pdbx_seq_one_letter_code
_entity_poly.pdbx_strand_id
1 'polypeptide(L)'
;MASVFELARTLGEELQKTPQVEALLAAKIAYEQDPEISKAVAEYTQMHDEFQAKMQAGGIAPEEQKKFAEEMKARGEIIKNNKLAADLYTAEMNFNNFMNSVFNIITATLAGEDPEQSGGCSPSACASCGGGCH
;
A
#
# COMPACT_ATOMS: atom_id res chain seq x y z
N MET A 1 -15.80 -27.89 13.72
CA MET A 1 -15.89 -26.43 13.53
C MET A 1 -14.50 -25.97 13.18
N ALA A 2 -14.31 -25.35 12.02
CA ALA A 2 -13.01 -24.72 11.74
C ALA A 2 -12.78 -23.62 12.78
N SER A 3 -11.59 -23.58 13.37
CA SER A 3 -11.22 -22.49 14.27
C SER A 3 -11.22 -21.17 13.50
N VAL A 4 -11.37 -20.04 14.19
CA VAL A 4 -11.33 -18.72 13.54
C VAL A 4 -10.00 -18.50 12.79
N PHE A 5 -8.92 -19.14 13.24
CA PHE A 5 -7.62 -19.12 12.58
C PHE A 5 -7.59 -19.94 11.28
N GLU A 6 -8.30 -21.07 11.22
CA GLU A 6 -8.46 -21.84 9.99
C GLU A 6 -9.31 -21.07 8.97
N LEU A 7 -10.38 -20.41 9.41
CA LEU A 7 -11.18 -19.54 8.55
C LEU A 7 -10.38 -18.34 8.02
N ALA A 8 -9.57 -17.71 8.87
CA ALA A 8 -8.67 -16.64 8.46
C ALA A 8 -7.61 -17.12 7.46
N ARG A 9 -7.12 -18.36 7.63
CA ARG A 9 -6.18 -18.97 6.69
C ARG A 9 -6.85 -19.27 5.34
N THR A 10 -8.04 -19.86 5.33
CA THR A 10 -8.82 -20.07 4.10
C THR A 10 -9.09 -18.73 3.41
N LEU A 11 -9.48 -17.69 4.15
CA LEU A 11 -9.63 -16.35 3.60
C LEU A 11 -8.33 -15.88 2.97
N GLY A 12 -7.17 -16.02 3.64
CA GLY A 12 -5.86 -15.70 3.06
C GLY A 12 -5.54 -16.46 1.77
N GLU A 13 -5.84 -17.76 1.72
CA GLU A 13 -5.65 -18.60 0.53
C GLU A 13 -6.57 -18.19 -0.63
N GLU A 14 -7.79 -17.76 -0.34
CA GLU A 14 -8.70 -17.21 -1.36
C GLU A 14 -8.26 -15.82 -1.81
N LEU A 15 -7.81 -14.95 -0.90
CA LEU A 15 -7.26 -13.64 -1.22
C LEU A 15 -6.04 -13.78 -2.15
N GLN A 16 -5.19 -14.79 -1.97
CA GLN A 16 -4.07 -15.06 -2.87
C GLN A 16 -4.47 -15.31 -4.33
N LYS A 17 -5.69 -15.81 -4.56
CA LYS A 17 -6.22 -16.06 -5.92
C LYS A 17 -6.88 -14.82 -6.53
N THR A 18 -6.94 -13.71 -5.80
CA THR A 18 -7.55 -12.48 -6.30
C THR A 18 -6.60 -11.71 -7.21
N PRO A 19 -7.13 -11.01 -8.22
CA PRO A 19 -6.29 -10.25 -9.16
C PRO A 19 -5.50 -9.13 -8.46
N GLN A 20 -5.97 -8.63 -7.31
CA GLN A 20 -5.28 -7.62 -6.51
C GLN A 20 -3.97 -8.18 -5.93
N VAL A 21 -3.99 -9.41 -5.41
CA VAL A 21 -2.78 -10.06 -4.87
C VAL A 21 -1.85 -10.50 -5.98
N GLU A 22 -2.40 -11.04 -7.08
CA GLU A 22 -1.61 -11.42 -8.25
C GLU A 22 -0.89 -10.21 -8.85
N ALA A 23 -1.58 -9.08 -9.04
CA ALA A 23 -1.00 -7.84 -9.54
C ALA A 23 0.09 -7.30 -8.60
N LEU A 24 -0.13 -7.37 -7.28
CA LEU A 24 0.87 -6.95 -6.30
C LEU A 24 2.12 -7.83 -6.36
N LEU A 25 1.96 -9.15 -6.41
CA LEU A 25 3.09 -10.08 -6.49
C LEU A 25 3.86 -9.92 -7.80
N ALA A 26 3.15 -9.81 -8.93
CA ALA A 26 3.77 -9.59 -10.23
C ALA A 26 4.55 -8.27 -10.28
N ALA A 27 3.97 -7.18 -9.75
CA ALA A 27 4.64 -5.89 -9.69
C ALA A 27 5.87 -5.92 -8.76
N LYS A 28 5.80 -6.62 -7.62
CA LYS A 28 6.95 -6.83 -6.72
C LYS A 28 8.07 -7.58 -7.41
N ILE A 29 7.75 -8.70 -8.06
CA ILE A 29 8.74 -9.50 -8.79
C ILE A 29 9.40 -8.67 -9.90
N ALA A 30 8.60 -7.93 -10.68
CA ALA A 30 9.12 -7.09 -11.75
C ALA A 30 10.03 -5.97 -11.20
N TYR A 31 9.64 -5.34 -10.09
CA TYR A 31 10.43 -4.33 -9.40
C TYR A 31 11.76 -4.89 -8.85
N GLU A 32 11.74 -6.07 -8.24
CA GLU A 32 12.94 -6.71 -7.68
C GLU A 32 13.89 -7.25 -8.74
N GLN A 33 13.36 -7.70 -9.88
CA GLN A 33 14.14 -8.21 -11.00
C GLN A 33 14.71 -7.08 -11.89
N ASP A 34 14.25 -5.85 -11.72
CA ASP A 34 14.72 -4.72 -12.50
C ASP A 34 16.13 -4.28 -12.04
N PRO A 35 17.15 -4.37 -12.92
CA PRO A 35 18.51 -4.07 -12.55
C PRO A 35 18.74 -2.57 -12.30
N GLU A 36 17.94 -1.68 -12.89
CA GLU A 36 18.08 -0.23 -12.70
C GLU A 36 17.55 0.19 -11.32
N ILE A 37 16.38 -0.31 -10.93
CA ILE A 37 15.82 -0.11 -9.59
C ILE A 37 16.69 -0.76 -8.53
N SER A 38 17.06 -2.03 -8.73
CA SER A 38 17.90 -2.75 -7.77
C SER A 38 19.21 -2.02 -7.50
N LYS A 39 19.84 -1.48 -8.56
CA LYS A 39 21.03 -0.64 -8.43
C LYS A 39 20.73 0.69 -7.73
N ALA A 40 19.66 1.39 -8.10
CA ALA A 40 19.30 2.67 -7.49
C ALA A 40 18.97 2.53 -6.00
N VAL A 41 18.29 1.46 -5.61
CA VAL A 41 17.97 1.12 -4.21
C VAL A 41 19.24 0.77 -3.45
N ALA A 42 20.10 -0.09 -3.99
CA ALA A 42 21.37 -0.45 -3.35
C ALA A 42 22.26 0.79 -3.11
N GLU A 43 22.37 1.65 -4.12
CA GLU A 43 23.10 2.90 -4.03
C GLU A 43 22.47 3.89 -3.02
N TYR A 44 21.15 3.94 -2.92
CA TYR A 44 20.43 4.74 -1.93
C TYR A 44 20.68 4.23 -0.50
N THR A 45 20.57 2.92 -0.27
CA THR A 45 20.84 2.29 1.02
C THR A 45 22.29 2.50 1.46
N GLN A 46 23.25 2.30 0.56
CA GLN A 46 24.66 2.53 0.86
C GLN A 46 24.90 3.99 1.28
N MET A 47 24.32 4.95 0.54
CA MET A 47 24.41 6.36 0.90
C MET A 47 23.81 6.63 2.29
N HIS A 48 22.63 6.08 2.57
CA HIS A 48 21.99 6.23 3.87
C HIS A 48 22.87 5.70 5.01
N ASP A 49 23.47 4.52 4.84
CA ASP A 49 24.33 3.90 5.83
C ASP A 49 25.62 4.69 6.03
N GLU A 50 26.25 5.17 4.95
CA GLU A 50 27.43 6.04 5.01
C GLU A 50 27.11 7.36 5.74
N PHE A 51 25.97 7.96 5.45
CA PHE A 51 25.53 9.18 6.13
C PHE A 51 25.27 8.94 7.61
N GLN A 52 24.57 7.84 7.95
CA GLN A 52 24.30 7.47 9.33
C GLN A 52 25.60 7.21 10.10
N ALA A 53 26.55 6.50 9.50
CA ALA A 53 27.87 6.24 10.09
C ALA A 53 28.63 7.54 10.36
N LYS A 54 28.65 8.47 9.39
CA LYS A 54 29.29 9.78 9.58
C LYS A 54 28.58 10.64 10.62
N MET A 55 27.25 10.57 10.70
CA MET A 55 26.47 11.23 11.75
C MET A 55 26.81 10.70 13.15
N GLN A 56 27.00 9.39 13.28
CA GLN A 56 27.46 8.77 14.53
C GLN A 56 28.93 9.11 14.87
N ALA A 57 29.78 9.28 13.86
CA ALA A 57 31.19 9.62 14.02
C ALA A 57 31.46 11.10 14.40
N GLY A 58 30.41 11.91 14.55
CA GLY A 58 30.54 13.33 14.92
C GLY A 58 29.80 14.31 14.00
N GLY A 59 29.05 13.82 13.01
CA GLY A 59 28.36 14.65 12.04
C GLY A 59 29.22 14.99 10.83
N ILE A 60 28.56 15.43 9.75
CA ILE A 60 29.24 15.95 8.56
C ILE A 60 28.99 17.44 8.40
N ALA A 61 29.84 18.10 7.61
CA ALA A 61 29.71 19.51 7.32
C ALA A 61 28.35 19.82 6.64
N PRO A 62 27.77 21.02 6.85
CA PRO A 62 26.49 21.40 6.24
C PRO A 62 26.47 21.30 4.70
N GLU A 63 27.62 21.57 4.07
CA GLU A 63 27.84 21.39 2.63
C GLU A 63 27.68 19.93 2.19
N GLU A 64 28.25 18.99 2.96
CA GLU A 64 28.12 17.56 2.68
C GLU A 64 26.71 17.04 2.95
N GLN A 65 26.03 17.57 3.99
CA GLN A 65 24.61 17.27 4.21
C GLN A 65 23.73 17.72 3.05
N LYS A 66 24.00 18.90 2.49
CA LYS A 66 23.28 19.39 1.30
C LYS A 66 23.51 18.51 0.09
N LYS A 67 24.77 18.17 -0.22
CA LYS A 67 25.08 17.25 -1.33
C LYS A 67 24.40 15.91 -1.16
N PHE A 68 24.45 15.35 0.05
CA PHE A 68 23.77 14.12 0.39
C PHE A 68 22.25 14.20 0.14
N ALA A 69 21.62 15.28 0.60
CA ALA A 69 20.19 15.49 0.39
C ALA A 69 19.83 15.63 -1.10
N GLU A 70 20.66 16.31 -1.90
CA GLU A 70 20.48 16.44 -3.35
C GLU A 70 20.63 15.11 -4.07
N GLU A 71 21.66 14.31 -3.75
CA GLU A 71 21.88 12.99 -4.33
C GLU A 71 20.77 11.99 -3.94
N MET A 72 20.35 11.98 -2.67
CA MET A 72 19.22 11.17 -2.21
C MET A 72 17.92 11.56 -2.93
N LYS A 73 17.69 12.86 -3.14
CA LYS A 73 16.52 13.34 -3.87
C LYS A 73 16.58 12.93 -5.34
N ALA A 74 17.73 13.06 -5.99
CA ALA A 74 17.91 12.64 -7.38
C ALA A 74 17.68 11.13 -7.57
N ARG A 75 18.25 10.29 -6.68
CA ARG A 75 18.02 8.84 -6.71
C ARG A 75 16.57 8.48 -6.38
N GLY A 76 15.96 9.16 -5.41
CA GLY A 76 14.54 9.00 -5.09
C GLY A 76 13.63 9.35 -6.27
N GLU A 77 13.97 10.40 -7.04
CA GLU A 77 13.27 10.76 -8.28
C GLU A 77 13.42 9.70 -9.37
N ILE A 78 14.59 9.07 -9.52
CA ILE A 78 14.80 7.98 -10.48
C ILE A 78 13.91 6.78 -10.13
N ILE A 79 13.89 6.39 -8.86
CA ILE A 79 13.03 5.29 -8.38
C ILE A 79 11.57 5.66 -8.60
N LYS A 80 11.16 6.87 -8.22
CA LYS A 80 9.77 7.35 -8.34
C LYS A 80 9.29 7.46 -9.80
N ASN A 81 10.16 7.89 -10.71
CA ASN A 81 9.84 8.02 -12.13
C ASN A 81 9.94 6.70 -12.89
N ASN A 82 10.46 5.63 -12.25
CA ASN A 82 10.45 4.31 -12.84
C ASN A 82 9.02 3.76 -12.87
N LYS A 83 8.59 3.33 -14.07
CA LYS A 83 7.25 2.79 -14.28
C LYS A 83 6.95 1.60 -13.36
N LEU A 84 7.93 0.74 -13.08
CA LEU A 84 7.74 -0.42 -12.21
C LEU A 84 7.50 -0.02 -10.75
N ALA A 85 8.14 1.06 -10.29
CA ALA A 85 7.87 1.61 -8.96
C ALA A 85 6.46 2.21 -8.86
N ALA A 86 6.01 2.92 -9.91
CA ALA A 86 4.65 3.45 -9.99
C ALA A 86 3.60 2.34 -10.06
N ASP A 87 3.87 1.28 -10.84
CA ASP A 87 3.00 0.11 -10.97
C ASP A 87 2.92 -0.64 -9.63
N LEU A 88 4.04 -0.83 -8.93
CA LEU A 88 4.09 -1.42 -7.59
C LEU A 88 3.30 -0.59 -6.58
N TYR A 89 3.51 0.73 -6.53
CA TYR A 89 2.78 1.61 -5.62
C TYR A 89 1.27 1.57 -5.88
N THR A 90 0.87 1.55 -7.14
CA THR A 90 -0.55 1.43 -7.53
C THR A 90 -1.13 0.09 -7.10
N ALA A 91 -0.40 -1.01 -7.31
CA ALA A 91 -0.80 -2.35 -6.87
C ALA A 91 -0.91 -2.45 -5.35
N GLU A 92 0.02 -1.84 -4.61
CA GLU A 92 0.01 -1.76 -3.14
C GLU A 92 -1.19 -0.96 -2.63
N MET A 93 -1.51 0.17 -3.25
CA MET A 93 -2.68 0.98 -2.89
C MET A 93 -3.98 0.20 -3.13
N ASN A 94 -4.10 -0.46 -4.28
CA ASN A 94 -5.27 -1.28 -4.61
C ASN A 94 -5.43 -2.48 -3.65
N PHE A 95 -4.32 -3.15 -3.32
CA PHE A 95 -4.32 -4.23 -2.34
C PHE A 95 -4.71 -3.73 -0.95
N ASN A 96 -4.18 -2.60 -0.48
CA ASN A 96 -4.56 -2.02 0.80
C ASN A 96 -6.03 -1.65 0.85
N ASN A 97 -6.58 -1.02 -0.20
CA ASN A 97 -8.01 -0.72 -0.28
C ASN A 97 -8.87 -1.98 -0.20
N PHE A 98 -8.48 -3.02 -0.94
CA PHE A 98 -9.16 -4.30 -0.93
C PHE A 98 -9.12 -4.98 0.45
N MET A 99 -7.95 -5.04 1.09
CA MET A 99 -7.80 -5.57 2.44
C MET A 99 -8.64 -4.78 3.46
N ASN A 100 -8.65 -3.46 3.37
CA ASN A 100 -9.50 -2.63 4.22
C ASN A 100 -11.00 -2.94 4.03
N SER A 101 -11.46 -3.17 2.80
CA SER A 101 -12.85 -3.61 2.56
C SER A 101 -13.15 -4.94 3.24
N VAL A 102 -12.24 -5.92 3.16
CA VAL A 102 -12.38 -7.22 3.84
C VAL A 102 -12.43 -7.06 5.36
N PHE A 103 -11.52 -6.26 5.94
CA PHE A 103 -11.51 -5.98 7.37
C PHE A 103 -12.77 -5.24 7.83
N ASN A 104 -13.28 -4.30 7.03
CA ASN A 104 -14.53 -3.61 7.32
C ASN A 104 -15.71 -4.58 7.34
N ILE A 105 -15.80 -5.53 6.40
CA ILE A 105 -16.86 -6.55 6.39
C ILE A 105 -16.78 -7.41 7.66
N ILE A 106 -15.59 -7.87 8.04
CA ILE A 106 -15.38 -8.65 9.27
C ILE A 106 -15.83 -7.84 10.50
N THR A 107 -15.43 -6.56 10.56
CA THR A 107 -15.73 -5.68 11.69
C THR A 107 -17.22 -5.35 11.77
N ALA A 108 -17.89 -5.07 10.65
CA ALA A 108 -19.34 -4.85 10.59
C ALA A 108 -20.11 -6.09 11.05
N THR A 109 -19.69 -7.27 10.57
CA THR A 109 -20.27 -8.56 11.01
C THR A 109 -20.11 -8.78 12.52
N LEU A 110 -18.97 -8.40 13.09
CA LEU A 110 -18.73 -8.45 14.55
C LEU A 110 -19.59 -7.44 15.32
N ALA A 111 -19.86 -6.26 14.76
CA ALA A 111 -20.73 -5.25 15.33
C ALA A 111 -22.22 -5.63 15.27
N GLY A 112 -22.57 -6.73 14.57
CA GLY A 112 -23.96 -7.12 14.31
C GLY A 112 -24.64 -6.23 13.27
N GLU A 113 -23.86 -5.41 12.55
CA GLU A 113 -24.31 -4.62 11.41
C GLU A 113 -24.20 -5.50 10.16
N ASP A 114 -25.34 -5.87 9.58
CA ASP A 114 -25.35 -6.62 8.33
C ASP A 114 -24.63 -5.78 7.24
N PRO A 115 -23.53 -6.27 6.63
CA PRO A 115 -22.79 -5.51 5.62
C PRO A 115 -23.60 -5.23 4.34
N GLU A 116 -24.76 -5.87 4.17
CA GLU A 116 -25.74 -5.50 3.13
C GLU A 116 -26.44 -4.16 3.41
N GLN A 117 -26.36 -3.59 4.63
CA GLN A 117 -27.01 -2.32 4.98
C GLN A 117 -26.09 -1.09 4.95
N SER A 118 -24.76 -1.26 4.89
CA SER A 118 -23.82 -0.15 5.17
C SER A 118 -23.03 0.38 3.96
N GLY A 119 -23.39 0.06 2.71
CA GLY A 119 -22.72 0.69 1.57
C GLY A 119 -23.28 0.41 0.18
N GLY A 120 -24.28 1.18 -0.25
CA GLY A 120 -24.65 1.30 -1.66
C GLY A 120 -25.99 1.97 -1.87
N CYS A 121 -26.02 3.09 -2.58
CA CYS A 121 -27.23 3.83 -2.95
C CYS A 121 -28.36 2.90 -3.46
N SER A 122 -29.40 2.69 -2.66
CA SER A 122 -30.67 2.12 -3.12
C SER A 122 -31.39 3.15 -4.01
N PRO A 123 -31.72 2.84 -5.28
CA PRO A 123 -32.51 3.74 -6.14
C PRO A 123 -33.91 4.02 -5.57
N SER A 124 -34.35 3.22 -4.60
CA SER A 124 -35.67 3.26 -3.99
C SER A 124 -35.81 4.28 -2.84
N ALA A 125 -34.73 4.95 -2.41
CA ALA A 125 -34.78 5.92 -1.30
C ALA A 125 -35.20 7.35 -1.72
N CYS A 126 -35.35 7.64 -3.01
CA CYS A 126 -35.84 8.95 -3.49
C CYS A 126 -37.36 9.03 -3.69
N ALA A 127 -38.12 7.97 -3.38
CA ALA A 127 -39.56 7.92 -3.66
C ALA A 127 -40.48 8.32 -2.48
N SER A 128 -39.95 8.66 -1.31
CA SER A 128 -40.79 8.95 -0.11
C SER A 128 -40.50 10.28 0.57
N CYS A 129 -40.00 11.29 -0.14
CA CYS A 129 -40.14 12.69 0.29
C CYS A 129 -41.49 13.25 -0.24
N GLY A 130 -42.56 12.55 0.11
CA GLY A 130 -43.94 12.99 -0.07
C GLY A 130 -44.59 13.12 1.29
N GLY A 131 -44.86 14.36 1.71
CA GLY A 131 -45.88 14.65 2.71
C GLY A 131 -45.37 15.32 3.99
N GLY A 132 -45.62 16.62 4.12
CA GLY A 132 -45.47 17.33 5.39
C GLY A 132 -45.66 18.85 5.32
N CYS A 133 -46.78 19.33 4.79
CA CYS A 133 -47.25 20.69 5.07
C CYS A 133 -47.85 20.75 6.47
N HIS A 134 -47.18 21.43 7.41
CA HIS A 134 -47.69 22.40 8.40
C HIS A 134 -46.58 22.79 9.37
#